data_AF-A0A8D8KKY1-F1
#
_entry.id   AF-A0A8D8KKY1-F1
#
_cell.length_a   1.000
_cell.length_b   1.000
_cell.length_c   1.000
_cell.angle_alpha   90.00
_cell.angle_beta   90.00
_cell.angle_gamma   90.00
#
_symmetry.space_group_name_H-M   'P 1'
#
loop_
_entity.id
_entity.type
_entity.pdbx_description
1 polymer ?
#
loop_
_entity_poly.entity_id
_entity_poly.type
_entity_poly.pdbx_seq_one_letter_code
_entity_poly.pdbx_strand_id
1 'polypeptide(L)'
;MVSGTMWTLGDRGWYPVKVAGILVVLAALQYGMVLGVATEDTRVFLTVKSASVASLSLPDVSSAFVIVTDLMISPGGQPLPFLNGEIDETYFKGLQDIKPDVKFLASFGGTSTPPELFSHLTMGNKRRAAFVQNLIQYVTSYGFAGIDIAWLYPTTADKDGYTNLLKELREACDQMKLILTVTVPSNPSVIEKNYPVEDLQRYAHYVILSANEFRKLKKTSLIAPLYSLTTGSSNSLDYHVTAWKLAGLTSDKIVVGVQTNSITYKLIQPNEYRLGTPVAKLK
;
A
#
# COMPACT_ATOMS: atom_id res chain seq x y z
N MET A 1 7.33 9.74 21.88
CA MET A 1 6.68 8.43 22.05
C MET A 1 5.19 8.65 21.81
N VAL A 2 4.66 8.22 20.67
CA VAL A 2 3.22 8.32 20.40
C VAL A 2 2.61 6.95 20.67
N SER A 3 1.65 6.88 21.58
CA SER A 3 0.89 5.67 21.89
C SER A 3 -0.41 5.69 21.10
N GLY A 4 -0.54 4.82 20.10
CA GLY A 4 -1.80 4.55 19.41
C GLY A 4 -2.42 3.24 19.90
N THR A 5 -3.76 3.20 19.93
CA THR A 5 -4.54 2.00 20.25
C THR A 5 -5.02 1.36 18.94
N MET A 6 -4.35 0.29 18.50
CA MET A 6 -4.77 -0.62 17.43
C MET A 6 -5.89 -1.54 17.92
N TRP A 7 -6.74 -2.08 17.05
CA TRP A 7 -7.75 -3.08 17.43
C TRP A 7 -7.48 -4.38 16.68
N THR A 8 -7.60 -5.52 17.37
CA THR A 8 -7.44 -6.85 16.77
C THR A 8 -8.67 -7.71 17.07
N LEU A 9 -8.93 -8.70 16.20
CA LEU A 9 -10.04 -9.63 16.33
C LEU A 9 -9.55 -10.91 17.03
N GLY A 10 -10.28 -11.39 18.04
CA GLY A 10 -10.08 -12.73 18.61
C GLY A 10 -11.41 -13.41 18.92
N ASP A 11 -11.34 -14.56 19.59
CA ASP A 11 -12.47 -15.49 19.80
C ASP A 11 -13.72 -14.88 20.46
N ARG A 12 -13.59 -13.71 21.10
CA ARG A 12 -14.69 -12.99 21.77
C ARG A 12 -14.98 -11.60 21.19
N GLY A 13 -14.45 -11.27 20.02
CA GLY A 13 -14.65 -9.99 19.35
C GLY A 13 -13.40 -9.09 19.32
N TRP A 14 -13.61 -7.80 19.05
CA TRP A 14 -12.56 -6.81 18.85
C TRP A 14 -11.99 -6.29 20.17
N TYR A 15 -10.66 -6.20 20.30
CA TYR A 15 -10.00 -5.65 21.49
C TYR A 15 -8.78 -4.76 21.17
N PRO A 16 -8.47 -3.77 22.03
CA PRO A 16 -7.41 -2.79 21.82
C PRO A 16 -5.99 -3.33 22.10
N VAL A 17 -4.99 -2.89 21.32
CA VAL A 17 -3.57 -3.24 21.37
C VAL A 17 -2.74 -1.96 21.21
N LYS A 18 -1.77 -1.70 22.10
CA LYS A 18 -0.89 -0.53 21.96
C LYS A 18 0.24 -0.80 20.97
N VAL A 19 0.44 0.09 20.00
CA VAL A 19 1.54 -0.02 19.02
C VAL A 19 2.42 1.23 19.06
N ALA A 20 3.73 1.04 18.99
CA ALA A 20 4.74 2.10 18.94
C ALA A 20 5.70 1.86 17.77
N GLY A 21 5.90 2.85 16.89
CA GLY A 21 6.96 2.83 15.87
C GLY A 21 6.76 3.83 14.72
N ILE A 22 7.81 4.61 14.43
CA ILE A 22 7.89 5.70 13.42
C ILE A 22 8.60 5.21 12.14
N LEU A 23 8.25 5.73 10.96
CA LEU A 23 9.11 5.71 9.76
C LEU A 23 8.80 6.92 8.82
N VAL A 24 9.84 7.71 8.50
CA VAL A 24 9.83 8.85 7.54
C VAL A 24 10.72 8.51 6.34
N VAL A 25 10.37 8.95 5.13
CA VAL A 25 11.22 8.82 3.93
C VAL A 25 11.28 10.15 3.15
N LEU A 26 12.51 10.60 2.90
CA LEU A 26 12.92 11.50 1.81
C LEU A 26 13.83 10.69 0.88
N ALA A 27 13.66 10.83 -0.44
CA ALA A 27 14.63 10.38 -1.42
C ALA A 27 14.91 11.53 -2.40
N ALA A 28 16.01 12.25 -2.18
CA ALA A 28 16.63 13.12 -3.17
C ALA A 28 17.95 12.45 -3.59
N LEU A 29 18.07 12.07 -4.86
CA LEU A 29 19.33 11.62 -5.45
C LEU A 29 20.10 12.85 -5.93
N GLN A 30 21.09 13.27 -5.15
CA GLN A 30 22.17 14.13 -5.62
C GLN A 30 23.22 13.24 -6.28
N TYR A 31 23.37 13.32 -7.60
CA TYR A 31 24.62 13.43 -8.37
C TYR A 31 24.34 13.10 -9.85
N GLY A 32 24.34 14.15 -10.69
CA GLY A 32 24.90 14.09 -12.03
C GLY A 32 24.05 13.52 -13.18
N MET A 33 23.58 14.44 -14.02
CA MET A 33 23.31 14.29 -15.45
C MET A 33 21.93 13.76 -15.87
N VAL A 34 21.00 14.71 -16.01
CA VAL A 34 19.78 14.58 -16.82
C VAL A 34 20.19 14.41 -18.28
N LEU A 35 19.86 13.26 -18.88
CA LEU A 35 19.58 13.17 -20.31
C LEU A 35 18.08 12.91 -20.44
N GLY A 36 17.39 13.92 -20.94
CA GLY A 36 15.94 13.98 -20.99
C GLY A 36 15.32 12.88 -21.84
N VAL A 37 14.34 12.21 -21.26
CA VAL A 37 13.07 11.96 -21.93
C VAL A 37 12.00 12.36 -20.92
N ALA A 38 11.57 13.62 -20.99
CA ALA A 38 10.31 14.00 -20.38
C ALA A 38 9.20 13.31 -21.18
N THR A 39 8.81 12.10 -20.75
CA THR A 39 7.47 11.62 -21.07
C THR A 39 6.53 12.42 -20.18
N GLU A 40 5.62 13.19 -20.77
CA GLU A 40 4.71 14.13 -20.10
C GLU A 40 3.77 13.47 -19.03
N ASP A 41 3.84 12.14 -18.83
CA ASP A 41 2.92 11.38 -17.98
C ASP A 41 3.58 10.44 -16.93
N THR A 42 4.89 10.54 -16.67
CA THR A 42 5.47 9.76 -15.56
C THR A 42 5.00 10.29 -14.21
N ARG A 43 4.00 9.63 -13.62
CA ARG A 43 3.48 9.98 -12.29
C ARG A 43 4.17 9.15 -11.22
N VAL A 44 4.87 9.81 -10.31
CA VAL A 44 5.54 9.17 -9.18
C VAL A 44 4.52 8.77 -8.12
N PHE A 45 4.60 7.55 -7.61
CA PHE A 45 3.82 7.11 -6.45
C PHE A 45 4.72 7.11 -5.20
N LEU A 46 4.28 7.81 -4.16
CA LEU A 46 4.94 7.89 -2.86
C LEU A 46 4.00 7.32 -1.80
N THR A 47 4.54 6.63 -0.80
CA THR A 47 3.77 6.13 0.34
C THR A 47 4.24 6.80 1.62
N VAL A 48 3.30 7.29 2.43
CA VAL A 48 3.56 7.87 3.74
C VAL A 48 2.59 7.27 4.76
N LYS A 49 3.07 6.94 5.95
CA LYS A 49 2.19 6.47 7.03
C LYS A 49 1.33 7.60 7.54
N SER A 50 0.08 7.32 7.90
CA SER A 50 -0.84 8.29 8.53
C SER A 50 -0.23 8.95 9.77
N ALA A 51 0.54 8.21 10.57
CA ALA A 51 1.26 8.73 11.74
C ALA A 51 2.47 9.62 11.43
N SER A 52 2.84 9.81 10.17
CA SER A 52 3.97 10.65 9.74
C SER A 52 3.58 11.67 8.67
N VAL A 53 2.29 11.76 8.33
CA VAL A 53 1.82 12.67 7.27
C VAL A 53 2.01 14.14 7.66
N ALA A 54 1.82 14.48 8.93
CA ALA A 54 1.97 15.86 9.43
C ALA A 54 3.41 16.40 9.24
N SER A 55 4.42 15.54 9.22
CA SER A 55 5.82 15.91 9.01
C SER A 55 6.30 15.73 7.56
N LEU A 56 5.40 15.40 6.64
CA LEU A 56 5.72 15.22 5.23
C LEU A 56 6.16 16.55 4.61
N SER A 57 7.33 16.55 3.97
CA SER A 57 7.83 17.67 3.18
C SER A 57 8.20 17.20 1.79
N LEU A 58 7.75 17.94 0.77
CA LEU A 58 7.90 17.57 -0.64
C LEU A 58 8.41 18.76 -1.47
N PRO A 59 9.52 19.45 -1.11
CA PRO A 59 9.90 20.72 -1.74
C PRO A 59 10.04 20.60 -3.27
N ASP A 60 10.73 19.55 -3.74
CA ASP A 60 11.08 19.36 -5.14
C ASP A 60 10.11 18.46 -5.93
N VAL A 61 9.00 18.04 -5.33
CA VAL A 61 7.97 17.23 -6.02
C VAL A 61 6.93 18.15 -6.64
N SER A 62 6.92 18.23 -7.97
CA SER A 62 5.93 18.99 -8.74
C SER A 62 4.65 18.21 -8.99
N SER A 63 4.74 16.91 -9.32
CA SER A 63 3.58 16.03 -9.54
C SER A 63 3.82 14.62 -8.99
N ALA A 64 2.85 14.10 -8.23
CA ALA A 64 2.90 12.75 -7.66
C ALA A 64 1.53 12.28 -7.17
N PHE A 65 1.35 10.96 -7.05
CA PHE A 65 0.36 10.36 -6.16
C PHE A 65 1.00 10.05 -4.81
N VAL A 66 0.44 10.58 -3.73
CA VAL A 66 0.91 10.32 -2.36
C VAL A 66 -0.14 9.48 -1.64
N ILE A 67 0.19 8.24 -1.36
CA ILE A 67 -0.68 7.28 -0.68
C ILE A 67 -0.42 7.38 0.82
N VAL A 68 -1.44 7.80 1.56
CA VAL A 68 -1.43 7.87 3.01
C VAL A 68 -1.92 6.52 3.56
N THR A 69 -0.98 5.70 4.03
CA THR A 69 -1.23 4.33 4.51
C THR A 69 -1.60 4.29 5.99
N ASP A 70 -1.96 3.10 6.48
CA ASP A 70 -2.32 2.86 7.88
C ASP A 70 -3.56 3.67 8.33
N LEU A 71 -4.50 3.94 7.42
CA LEU A 71 -5.83 4.41 7.78
C LEU A 71 -6.69 3.21 8.16
N MET A 72 -7.05 3.16 9.43
CA MET A 72 -7.78 2.04 10.01
C MET A 72 -9.29 2.15 9.73
N ILE A 73 -9.96 1.01 9.70
CA ILE A 73 -11.41 0.93 9.55
C ILE A 73 -11.98 0.22 10.78
N SER A 74 -13.10 0.69 11.30
CA SER A 74 -13.84 0.03 12.37
C SER A 74 -14.56 -1.23 11.86
N PRO A 75 -15.03 -2.12 12.77
CA PRO A 75 -15.85 -3.27 12.39
C PRO A 75 -17.12 -2.91 11.60
N GLY A 76 -17.65 -1.70 11.81
CA GLY A 76 -18.82 -1.17 11.10
C GLY A 76 -18.48 -0.53 9.75
N GLY A 77 -17.23 -0.59 9.29
CA GLY A 77 -16.80 0.02 8.03
C GLY A 77 -16.60 1.53 8.10
N GLN A 78 -16.39 2.11 9.29
CA GLN A 78 -16.13 3.54 9.45
C GLN A 78 -14.61 3.79 9.51
N PRO A 79 -14.05 4.68 8.67
CA PRO A 79 -12.68 5.15 8.85
C PRO A 79 -12.45 5.69 10.26
N LEU A 80 -11.32 5.33 10.87
CA LEU A 80 -10.91 5.85 12.17
C LEU A 80 -10.14 7.17 12.01
N PRO A 81 -10.12 8.03 13.04
CA PRO A 81 -9.32 9.26 13.03
C PRO A 81 -7.82 8.99 12.79
N PHE A 82 -7.11 10.02 12.33
CA PHE A 82 -5.66 9.96 12.17
C PHE A 82 -4.95 9.64 13.49
N LEU A 83 -3.93 8.78 13.42
CA LEU A 83 -3.22 8.25 14.60
C LEU A 83 -2.57 9.31 15.50
N ASN A 84 -2.39 10.54 15.01
CA ASN A 84 -1.79 11.64 15.78
C ASN A 84 -2.76 12.78 16.11
N GLY A 85 -4.01 12.76 15.62
CA GLY A 85 -4.98 13.84 15.85
C GLY A 85 -4.63 15.23 15.29
N GLU A 86 -3.46 15.40 14.69
CA GLU A 86 -2.94 16.66 14.14
C GLU A 86 -3.52 17.02 12.75
N ILE A 87 -4.29 16.11 12.14
CA ILE A 87 -4.81 16.25 10.78
C ILE A 87 -6.32 16.40 10.85
N ASP A 88 -6.83 17.52 10.36
CA ASP A 88 -8.25 17.79 10.20
C ASP A 88 -8.68 17.75 8.72
N GLU A 89 -9.95 18.05 8.47
CA GLU A 89 -10.57 18.02 7.13
C GLU A 89 -10.06 19.11 6.17
N THR A 90 -9.26 20.07 6.67
CA THR A 90 -8.70 21.18 5.88
C THR A 90 -7.25 20.91 5.44
N TYR A 91 -6.55 20.00 6.11
CA TYR A 91 -5.13 19.75 5.91
C TYR A 91 -4.77 19.44 4.44
N PHE A 92 -5.38 18.40 3.84
CA PHE A 92 -5.04 18.03 2.46
C PHE A 92 -5.57 19.03 1.44
N LYS A 93 -6.66 19.73 1.73
CA LYS A 93 -7.15 20.84 0.87
C LYS A 93 -6.12 21.96 0.79
N GLY A 94 -5.58 22.38 1.93
CA GLY A 94 -4.51 23.38 1.98
C GLY A 94 -3.23 22.93 1.26
N LEU A 95 -2.84 21.66 1.39
CA LEU A 95 -1.73 21.11 0.61
C LEU A 95 -2.01 21.09 -0.90
N GLN A 96 -3.24 20.76 -1.29
CA GLN A 96 -3.68 20.74 -2.67
C GLN A 96 -3.68 22.14 -3.30
N ASP A 97 -4.01 23.18 -2.53
CA ASP A 97 -3.95 24.58 -2.97
C ASP A 97 -2.51 25.04 -3.26
N ILE A 98 -1.54 24.53 -2.49
CA ILE A 98 -0.11 24.84 -2.66
C ILE A 98 0.53 23.98 -3.77
N LYS A 99 0.13 22.70 -3.87
CA LYS A 99 0.66 21.72 -4.83
C LYS A 99 -0.48 21.03 -5.60
N PRO A 100 -1.11 21.70 -6.58
CA PRO A 100 -2.29 21.20 -7.29
C PRO A 100 -2.05 19.90 -8.07
N ASP A 101 -0.81 19.59 -8.43
CA ASP A 101 -0.45 18.38 -9.19
C ASP A 101 0.04 17.22 -8.30
N VAL A 102 0.07 17.41 -6.97
CA VAL A 102 0.27 16.34 -5.99
C VAL A 102 -1.09 15.86 -5.49
N LYS A 103 -1.42 14.60 -5.72
CA LYS A 103 -2.72 14.01 -5.38
C LYS A 103 -2.58 13.04 -4.21
N PHE A 104 -3.27 13.32 -3.12
CA PHE A 104 -3.26 12.45 -1.94
C PHE A 104 -4.33 11.37 -2.06
N LEU A 105 -3.97 10.11 -1.79
CA LEU A 105 -4.89 8.97 -1.76
C LEU A 105 -4.94 8.39 -0.34
N ALA A 106 -6.12 8.04 0.14
CA ALA A 106 -6.31 7.41 1.45
C ALA A 106 -6.27 5.89 1.31
N SER A 107 -5.25 5.24 1.89
CA SER A 107 -5.10 3.78 1.86
C SER A 107 -5.70 3.12 3.09
N PHE A 108 -6.70 2.29 2.87
CA PHE A 108 -7.34 1.49 3.91
C PHE A 108 -6.90 0.03 3.86
N GLY A 109 -6.51 -0.52 5.02
CA GLY A 109 -6.03 -1.89 5.14
C GLY A 109 -4.54 -1.96 5.51
N GLY A 110 -3.76 -2.70 4.74
CA GLY A 110 -2.34 -2.96 4.99
C GLY A 110 -2.12 -4.05 6.04
N THR A 111 -0.84 -4.31 6.34
CA THR A 111 -0.43 -5.40 7.25
C THR A 111 -0.86 -5.20 8.71
N SER A 112 -1.26 -3.98 9.08
CA SER A 112 -1.74 -3.63 10.42
C SER A 112 -3.25 -3.77 10.59
N THR A 113 -3.98 -4.10 9.52
CA THR A 113 -5.43 -4.31 9.54
C THR A 113 -5.74 -5.81 9.46
N PRO A 114 -6.53 -6.38 10.39
CA PRO A 114 -6.94 -7.78 10.29
C PRO A 114 -7.68 -8.05 8.97
N PRO A 115 -7.24 -9.01 8.14
CA PRO A 115 -7.82 -9.25 6.83
C PRO A 115 -9.29 -9.71 6.89
N GLU A 116 -9.70 -10.36 7.99
CA GLU A 116 -11.08 -10.81 8.22
C GLU A 116 -12.07 -9.65 8.33
N LEU A 117 -11.59 -8.44 8.62
CA LEU A 117 -12.43 -7.24 8.61
C LEU A 117 -13.01 -6.99 7.22
N PHE A 118 -12.17 -7.07 6.19
CA PHE A 118 -12.64 -6.91 4.82
C PHE A 118 -13.59 -8.04 4.43
N SER A 119 -13.26 -9.30 4.76
CA SER A 119 -14.17 -10.44 4.56
C SER A 119 -15.55 -10.16 5.16
N HIS A 120 -15.58 -9.73 6.43
CA HIS A 120 -16.82 -9.39 7.11
C HIS A 120 -17.60 -8.28 6.40
N LEU A 121 -16.93 -7.18 6.00
CA LEU A 121 -17.57 -6.05 5.35
C LEU A 121 -18.12 -6.42 3.95
N THR A 122 -17.40 -7.24 3.19
CA THR A 122 -17.78 -7.58 1.81
C THR A 122 -18.82 -8.69 1.69
N MET A 123 -18.94 -9.57 2.69
CA MET A 123 -19.89 -10.69 2.71
C MET A 123 -21.37 -10.27 2.71
N GLY A 124 -21.72 -9.02 3.01
CA GLY A 124 -23.11 -8.57 3.02
C GLY A 124 -23.32 -7.31 2.20
N ASN A 125 -24.25 -7.33 1.25
CA ASN A 125 -24.51 -6.21 0.33
C ASN A 125 -24.75 -4.88 1.05
N LYS A 126 -25.57 -4.86 2.11
CA LYS A 126 -25.83 -3.64 2.89
C LYS A 126 -24.59 -3.12 3.63
N ARG A 127 -23.76 -4.04 4.16
CA ARG A 127 -22.52 -3.67 4.88
C ARG A 127 -21.49 -3.12 3.90
N ARG A 128 -21.34 -3.77 2.75
CA ARG A 128 -20.43 -3.35 1.68
C ARG A 128 -20.82 -1.98 1.13
N ALA A 129 -22.10 -1.77 0.81
CA ALA A 129 -22.59 -0.47 0.34
C ALA A 129 -22.38 0.64 1.39
N ALA A 130 -22.67 0.37 2.66
CA ALA A 130 -22.39 1.32 3.74
C ALA A 130 -20.89 1.60 3.88
N PHE A 131 -20.05 0.58 3.80
CA PHE A 131 -18.59 0.72 3.83
C PHE A 131 -18.08 1.62 2.68
N VAL A 132 -18.54 1.38 1.44
CA VAL A 132 -18.22 2.24 0.29
C VAL A 132 -18.65 3.68 0.53
N GLN A 133 -19.87 3.90 1.02
CA GLN A 133 -20.38 5.24 1.32
C GLN A 133 -19.51 5.94 2.39
N ASN A 134 -19.13 5.24 3.45
CA ASN A 134 -18.29 5.79 4.51
C ASN A 134 -16.90 6.17 3.99
N LEU A 135 -16.30 5.34 3.14
CA LEU A 135 -15.00 5.65 2.54
C LEU A 135 -15.10 6.90 1.67
N ILE A 136 -16.11 6.98 0.80
CA ILE A 136 -16.34 8.12 -0.09
C ILE A 136 -16.57 9.41 0.72
N GLN A 137 -17.41 9.35 1.75
CA GLN A 137 -17.64 10.49 2.64
C GLN A 137 -16.34 10.94 3.32
N TYR A 138 -15.57 10.01 3.86
CA TYR A 138 -14.32 10.33 4.53
C TYR A 138 -13.30 10.98 3.59
N VAL A 139 -13.02 10.38 2.43
CA VAL A 139 -12.01 10.90 1.51
C VAL A 139 -12.39 12.27 0.95
N THR A 140 -13.68 12.48 0.66
CA THR A 140 -14.17 13.77 0.17
C THR A 140 -14.16 14.85 1.24
N SER A 141 -14.57 14.53 2.48
CA SER A 141 -14.49 15.46 3.61
C SER A 141 -13.06 15.94 3.86
N TYR A 142 -12.08 15.03 3.86
CA TYR A 142 -10.68 15.38 4.08
C TYR A 142 -9.96 15.97 2.87
N GLY A 143 -10.58 15.99 1.69
CA GLY A 143 -9.97 16.52 0.46
C GLY A 143 -8.97 15.59 -0.21
N PHE A 144 -9.05 14.29 0.03
CA PHE A 144 -8.29 13.29 -0.72
C PHE A 144 -8.77 13.21 -2.18
N ALA A 145 -7.84 12.95 -3.08
CA ALA A 145 -8.09 12.74 -4.51
C ALA A 145 -8.48 11.29 -4.85
N GLY A 146 -8.51 10.39 -3.86
CA GLY A 146 -8.91 9.00 -4.08
C GLY A 146 -8.67 8.05 -2.91
N ILE A 147 -8.95 6.78 -3.19
CA ILE A 147 -8.96 5.65 -2.26
C ILE A 147 -7.95 4.61 -2.75
N ASP A 148 -7.18 4.04 -1.84
CA ASP A 148 -6.45 2.80 -2.03
C ASP A 148 -7.03 1.70 -1.13
N ILE A 149 -7.23 0.51 -1.69
CA ILE A 149 -7.63 -0.68 -0.93
C ILE A 149 -6.43 -1.62 -0.81
N ALA A 150 -5.92 -1.80 0.41
CA ALA A 150 -4.81 -2.67 0.72
C ALA A 150 -5.28 -3.92 1.48
N TRP A 151 -6.12 -4.76 0.85
CA TRP A 151 -6.57 -6.00 1.47
C TRP A 151 -5.50 -7.08 1.39
N LEU A 152 -4.79 -7.29 2.50
CA LEU A 152 -3.66 -8.21 2.61
C LEU A 152 -3.92 -9.25 3.73
N TYR A 153 -4.61 -10.36 3.46
CA TYR A 153 -5.00 -10.91 2.15
C TYR A 153 -6.43 -11.48 2.15
N PRO A 154 -7.15 -11.43 1.01
CA PRO A 154 -8.41 -12.15 0.84
C PRO A 154 -8.15 -13.66 0.77
N THR A 155 -9.19 -14.44 1.05
CA THR A 155 -9.24 -15.89 0.80
C THR A 155 -9.99 -16.19 -0.50
N THR A 156 -9.99 -17.46 -0.93
CA THR A 156 -10.78 -17.88 -2.10
C THR A 156 -12.28 -17.61 -1.92
N ALA A 157 -12.80 -17.70 -0.69
CA ALA A 157 -14.21 -17.43 -0.39
C ALA A 157 -14.57 -15.95 -0.48
N ASP A 158 -13.57 -15.06 -0.44
CA ASP A 158 -13.78 -13.61 -0.47
C ASP A 158 -13.84 -13.03 -1.89
N LYS A 159 -13.53 -13.81 -2.93
CA LYS A 159 -13.41 -13.32 -4.31
C LYS A 159 -14.63 -12.54 -4.78
N ASP A 160 -15.82 -13.12 -4.66
CA ASP A 160 -17.05 -12.46 -5.11
C ASP A 160 -17.35 -11.19 -4.31
N GLY A 161 -17.08 -11.23 -2.99
CA GLY A 161 -17.20 -10.06 -2.12
C GLY A 161 -16.24 -8.94 -2.54
N TYR A 162 -15.00 -9.30 -2.89
CA TYR A 162 -13.98 -8.36 -3.33
C TYR A 162 -14.32 -7.78 -4.72
N THR A 163 -14.73 -8.61 -5.68
CA THR A 163 -15.23 -8.14 -6.99
C THR A 163 -16.34 -7.11 -6.84
N ASN A 164 -17.34 -7.39 -5.99
CA ASN A 164 -18.43 -6.45 -5.76
C ASN A 164 -17.96 -5.17 -5.07
N LEU A 165 -16.99 -5.26 -4.15
CA LEU A 165 -16.40 -4.08 -3.49
C LEU A 165 -15.68 -3.20 -4.52
N LEU A 166 -14.85 -3.80 -5.39
CA LEU A 166 -14.12 -3.08 -6.43
C LEU A 166 -15.08 -2.39 -7.41
N LYS A 167 -16.14 -3.08 -7.82
CA LYS A 167 -17.18 -2.52 -8.69
C LYS A 167 -17.88 -1.33 -8.05
N GLU A 168 -18.39 -1.48 -6.82
CA GLU A 168 -19.11 -0.42 -6.11
C GLU A 168 -18.19 0.78 -5.82
N LEU A 169 -16.93 0.55 -5.44
CA LEU A 169 -15.95 1.62 -5.27
C LEU A 169 -15.65 2.33 -6.59
N ARG A 170 -15.50 1.61 -7.69
CA ARG A 170 -15.25 2.21 -9.00
C ARG A 170 -16.39 3.14 -9.41
N GLU A 171 -17.63 2.65 -9.31
CA GLU A 171 -18.83 3.42 -9.65
C GLU A 171 -18.92 4.70 -8.80
N ALA A 172 -18.70 4.59 -7.48
CA ALA A 172 -18.74 5.75 -6.59
C ALA A 172 -17.56 6.71 -6.81
N CYS A 173 -16.36 6.20 -7.07
CA CYS A 173 -15.20 7.02 -7.38
C CYS A 173 -15.39 7.80 -8.68
N ASP A 174 -15.94 7.18 -9.73
CA ASP A 174 -16.21 7.86 -11.01
C ASP A 174 -17.19 9.03 -10.84
N GLN A 175 -18.26 8.84 -10.06
CA GLN A 175 -19.23 9.90 -9.76
C GLN A 175 -18.57 11.08 -9.04
N MET A 176 -17.65 10.79 -8.12
CA MET A 176 -16.95 11.80 -7.32
C MET A 176 -15.65 12.29 -7.96
N LYS A 177 -15.28 11.80 -9.15
CA LYS A 177 -14.01 12.07 -9.85
C LYS A 177 -12.78 11.74 -9.00
N LEU A 178 -12.86 10.65 -8.24
CA LEU A 178 -11.82 10.13 -7.38
C LEU A 178 -11.04 9.02 -8.09
N ILE A 179 -9.80 8.81 -7.66
CA ILE A 179 -8.96 7.71 -8.13
C ILE A 179 -9.13 6.51 -7.21
N LEU A 180 -9.22 5.33 -7.80
CA LEU A 180 -9.23 4.05 -7.09
C LEU A 180 -7.96 3.28 -7.40
N THR A 181 -7.13 3.04 -6.39
CA THR A 181 -6.00 2.11 -6.50
C THR A 181 -6.20 0.91 -5.59
N VAL A 182 -5.45 -0.17 -5.87
CA VAL A 182 -5.47 -1.37 -5.04
C VAL A 182 -4.05 -1.83 -4.78
N THR A 183 -3.70 -1.97 -3.51
CA THR A 183 -2.42 -2.53 -3.09
C THR A 183 -2.53 -4.05 -2.94
N VAL A 184 -1.66 -4.80 -3.62
CA VAL A 184 -1.65 -6.26 -3.67
C VAL A 184 -0.29 -6.84 -3.28
N PRO A 185 -0.21 -8.10 -2.80
CA PRO A 185 1.05 -8.73 -2.44
C PRO A 185 1.95 -9.00 -3.63
N SER A 186 3.21 -9.21 -3.30
CA SER A 186 4.20 -9.86 -4.13
C SER A 186 4.35 -11.36 -3.83
N ASN A 187 3.27 -12.09 -3.53
CA ASN A 187 3.34 -13.54 -3.33
C ASN A 187 2.54 -14.29 -4.41
N PRO A 188 3.20 -14.94 -5.39
CA PRO A 188 2.59 -15.60 -6.54
C PRO A 188 1.58 -16.68 -6.13
N SER A 189 1.85 -17.39 -5.04
CA SER A 189 1.02 -18.52 -4.59
C SER A 189 -0.39 -18.10 -4.14
N VAL A 190 -0.62 -16.81 -3.85
CA VAL A 190 -1.94 -16.30 -3.47
C VAL A 190 -2.64 -15.51 -4.59
N ILE A 191 -1.92 -15.11 -5.65
CA ILE A 191 -2.45 -14.25 -6.72
C ILE A 191 -3.66 -14.91 -7.38
N GLU A 192 -3.45 -16.01 -8.10
CA GLU A 192 -4.50 -16.66 -8.89
C GLU A 192 -5.61 -17.23 -7.99
N LYS A 193 -5.23 -17.72 -6.81
CA LYS A 193 -6.16 -18.41 -5.93
C LYS A 193 -7.10 -17.47 -5.19
N ASN A 194 -6.65 -16.28 -4.80
CA ASN A 194 -7.40 -15.43 -3.87
C ASN A 194 -7.81 -14.07 -4.46
N TYR A 195 -7.16 -13.58 -5.52
CA TYR A 195 -7.47 -12.26 -6.09
C TYR A 195 -8.35 -12.38 -7.34
N PRO A 196 -9.36 -11.50 -7.49
CA PRO A 196 -10.14 -11.40 -8.71
C PRO A 196 -9.40 -10.54 -9.75
N VAL A 197 -8.37 -11.12 -10.39
CA VAL A 197 -7.40 -10.36 -11.22
C VAL A 197 -8.06 -9.61 -12.39
N GLU A 198 -9.05 -10.22 -13.04
CA GLU A 198 -9.81 -9.56 -14.12
C GLU A 198 -10.56 -8.32 -13.61
N ASP A 199 -11.17 -8.40 -12.42
CA ASP A 199 -11.89 -7.28 -11.82
C ASP A 199 -10.93 -6.19 -11.31
N LEU A 200 -9.74 -6.56 -10.85
CA LEU A 200 -8.68 -5.59 -10.55
C LEU A 200 -8.29 -4.80 -11.80
N GLN A 201 -8.05 -5.50 -12.92
CA GLN A 201 -7.74 -4.86 -14.21
C GLN A 201 -8.87 -3.94 -14.67
N ARG A 202 -10.13 -4.35 -14.47
CA ARG A 202 -11.33 -3.63 -14.90
C ARG A 202 -11.62 -2.39 -14.05
N TYR A 203 -11.57 -2.52 -12.73
CA TYR A 203 -12.09 -1.50 -11.80
C TYR A 203 -11.00 -0.63 -11.17
N ALA A 204 -9.78 -1.11 -10.98
CA ALA A 204 -8.71 -0.27 -10.45
C ALA A 204 -8.18 0.67 -11.53
N HIS A 205 -7.86 1.91 -11.15
CA HIS A 205 -7.07 2.80 -12.00
C HIS A 205 -5.62 2.31 -12.07
N TYR A 206 -5.06 1.97 -10.91
CA TYR A 206 -3.73 1.38 -10.75
C TYR A 206 -3.74 0.25 -9.72
N VAL A 207 -2.92 -0.77 -9.94
CA VAL A 207 -2.64 -1.86 -9.00
C VAL A 207 -1.20 -1.72 -8.52
N ILE A 208 -1.05 -1.46 -7.22
CA ILE A 208 0.24 -1.20 -6.58
C ILE A 208 0.77 -2.51 -6.01
N LEU A 209 1.91 -2.95 -6.51
CA LEU A 209 2.56 -4.14 -5.98
C LEU A 209 3.33 -3.76 -4.72
N SER A 210 2.93 -4.32 -3.58
CA SER A 210 3.71 -4.30 -2.33
C SER A 210 4.87 -5.31 -2.45
N ALA A 211 5.77 -5.04 -3.39
CA ALA A 211 6.89 -5.89 -3.80
C ALA A 211 8.17 -5.55 -3.04
N ASN A 212 8.00 -5.52 -1.73
CA ASN A 212 8.85 -4.75 -0.85
C ASN A 212 9.74 -5.64 0.03
N GLU A 213 9.60 -6.97 0.04
CA GLU A 213 10.44 -7.77 0.92
C GLU A 213 10.60 -9.22 0.46
N PHE A 214 11.69 -9.50 -0.25
CA PHE A 214 12.13 -10.82 -0.71
C PHE A 214 13.31 -11.38 0.11
N ARG A 215 13.58 -10.76 1.26
CA ARG A 215 14.76 -11.06 2.07
C ARG A 215 14.74 -12.47 2.64
N LYS A 216 15.91 -13.09 2.76
CA LYS A 216 16.10 -14.34 3.50
C LYS A 216 16.32 -14.02 4.98
N LEU A 217 15.66 -14.77 5.87
CA LEU A 217 15.71 -14.50 7.31
C LEU A 217 17.03 -14.95 7.98
N LYS A 218 17.68 -15.99 7.44
CA LYS A 218 18.86 -16.63 8.05
C LYS A 218 20.17 -16.39 7.28
N LYS A 219 20.12 -15.63 6.19
CA LYS A 219 21.26 -15.35 5.32
C LYS A 219 21.21 -13.91 4.81
N THR A 220 22.35 -13.30 4.53
CA THR A 220 22.41 -12.01 3.85
C THR A 220 21.72 -12.11 2.49
N SER A 221 20.91 -11.10 2.15
CA SER A 221 20.18 -11.03 0.89
C SER A 221 19.83 -9.58 0.57
N LEU A 222 19.55 -9.31 -0.70
CA LEU A 222 18.92 -8.07 -1.11
C LEU A 222 17.46 -8.05 -0.63
N ILE A 223 16.99 -6.89 -0.18
CA ILE A 223 15.63 -6.73 0.35
C ILE A 223 14.58 -6.84 -0.76
N ALA A 224 14.82 -6.19 -1.89
CA ALA A 224 13.93 -6.18 -3.05
C ALA A 224 14.75 -6.16 -4.35
N PRO A 225 15.48 -7.25 -4.70
CA PRO A 225 16.26 -7.27 -5.93
C PRO A 225 15.36 -7.13 -7.17
N LEU A 226 15.80 -6.34 -8.15
CA LEU A 226 15.09 -6.20 -9.43
C LEU A 226 14.98 -7.53 -10.16
N TYR A 227 16.10 -8.27 -10.23
CA TYR A 227 16.19 -9.60 -10.86
C TYR A 227 16.70 -10.66 -9.88
N SER A 228 16.29 -11.90 -10.09
CA SER A 228 16.70 -13.02 -9.24
C SER A 228 18.19 -13.33 -9.44
N LEU A 229 18.93 -13.52 -8.34
CA LEU A 229 20.35 -13.90 -8.37
C LEU A 229 20.58 -15.38 -8.68
N THR A 230 19.53 -16.18 -8.61
CA THR A 230 19.56 -17.63 -8.88
C THR A 230 18.42 -17.98 -9.83
N THR A 231 18.73 -18.71 -10.89
CA THR A 231 17.75 -19.18 -11.88
C THR A 231 16.61 -19.94 -11.18
N GLY A 232 15.37 -19.64 -11.58
CA GLY A 232 14.17 -20.27 -11.02
C GLY A 232 13.74 -19.75 -9.65
N SER A 233 14.44 -18.78 -9.06
CA SER A 233 13.98 -18.15 -7.82
C SER A 233 12.90 -17.12 -8.10
N SER A 234 11.85 -17.15 -7.29
CA SER A 234 10.80 -16.12 -7.26
C SER A 234 11.21 -14.86 -6.50
N ASN A 235 12.41 -14.79 -5.91
CA ASN A 235 12.81 -13.67 -5.04
C ASN A 235 13.29 -12.48 -5.88
N SER A 236 12.42 -11.90 -6.70
CA SER A 236 12.72 -10.67 -7.43
C SER A 236 11.47 -9.94 -7.90
N LEU A 237 11.62 -8.63 -8.06
CA LEU A 237 10.57 -7.75 -8.55
C LEU A 237 10.05 -8.17 -9.93
N ASP A 238 10.98 -8.48 -10.84
CA ASP A 238 10.68 -8.94 -12.21
C ASP A 238 9.79 -10.21 -12.22
N TYR A 239 10.11 -11.19 -11.37
CA TYR A 239 9.29 -12.40 -11.25
C TYR A 239 7.85 -12.06 -10.84
N HIS A 240 7.66 -11.18 -9.86
CA HIS A 240 6.34 -10.85 -9.35
C HIS A 240 5.52 -9.97 -10.31
N VAL A 241 6.15 -9.01 -10.96
CA VAL A 241 5.52 -8.23 -12.04
C VAL A 241 5.08 -9.19 -13.15
N THR A 242 5.93 -10.11 -13.55
CA THR A 242 5.62 -11.13 -14.56
C THR A 242 4.45 -12.03 -14.12
N ALA A 243 4.42 -12.47 -12.87
CA ALA A 243 3.33 -13.29 -12.34
C ALA A 243 1.97 -12.57 -12.40
N TRP A 244 1.92 -11.29 -11.99
CA TRP A 244 0.70 -10.49 -12.08
C TRP A 244 0.27 -10.24 -13.54
N LYS A 245 1.23 -10.07 -14.45
CA LYS A 245 0.94 -9.95 -15.89
C LYS A 245 0.37 -11.23 -16.48
N LEU A 246 0.97 -12.38 -16.16
CA LEU A 246 0.47 -13.68 -16.60
C LEU A 246 -0.93 -13.98 -16.05
N ALA A 247 -1.24 -13.49 -14.84
CA ALA A 247 -2.57 -13.60 -14.26
C ALA A 247 -3.63 -12.67 -14.88
N GLY A 248 -3.22 -11.69 -15.71
CA GLY A 248 -4.12 -10.86 -16.50
C GLY A 248 -3.97 -9.34 -16.34
N LEU A 249 -3.04 -8.85 -15.49
CA LEU A 249 -2.79 -7.41 -15.40
C LEU A 249 -1.96 -6.89 -16.58
N THR A 250 -2.33 -5.72 -17.08
CA THR A 250 -1.58 -5.00 -18.12
C THR A 250 -0.48 -4.14 -17.50
N SER A 251 0.55 -3.77 -18.29
CA SER A 251 1.70 -3.05 -17.72
C SER A 251 1.38 -1.60 -17.35
N ASP A 252 0.45 -0.95 -18.04
CA ASP A 252 -0.07 0.38 -17.71
C ASP A 252 -0.90 0.40 -16.40
N LYS A 253 -1.40 -0.77 -15.97
CA LYS A 253 -2.13 -0.91 -14.71
C LYS A 253 -1.20 -1.02 -13.50
N ILE A 254 0.01 -1.54 -13.68
CA ILE A 254 0.89 -1.96 -12.59
C ILE A 254 1.77 -0.79 -12.13
N VAL A 255 1.72 -0.49 -10.83
CA VAL A 255 2.65 0.39 -10.15
C VAL A 255 3.58 -0.43 -9.28
N VAL A 256 4.88 -0.21 -9.43
CA VAL A 256 5.90 -0.97 -8.71
C VAL A 256 6.42 -0.14 -7.53
N GLY A 257 6.21 -0.64 -6.31
CA GLY A 257 6.79 -0.04 -5.11
C GLY A 257 8.30 -0.18 -5.08
N VAL A 258 9.01 0.93 -4.86
CA VAL A 258 10.45 0.93 -4.59
C VAL A 258 10.67 1.30 -3.13
N GLN A 259 11.28 0.38 -2.39
CA GLN A 259 11.66 0.66 -1.01
C GLN A 259 12.87 1.58 -0.93
N THR A 260 12.80 2.49 0.03
CA THR A 260 13.86 3.45 0.36
C THR A 260 14.52 3.14 1.70
N ASN A 261 14.01 2.16 2.45
CA ASN A 261 14.66 1.65 3.64
C ASN A 261 15.69 0.58 3.28
N SER A 262 16.75 0.53 4.07
CA SER A 262 17.72 -0.54 4.02
C SER A 262 17.60 -1.40 5.26
N ILE A 263 17.91 -2.68 5.11
CA ILE A 263 18.02 -3.60 6.23
C ILE A 263 19.48 -3.97 6.38
N THR A 264 19.94 -4.03 7.62
CA THR A 264 21.30 -4.43 7.94
C THR A 264 21.31 -5.78 8.65
N TYR A 265 22.43 -6.47 8.57
CA TYR A 265 22.60 -7.79 9.18
C TYR A 265 23.77 -7.76 10.15
N LYS A 266 23.61 -8.44 11.30
CA LYS A 266 24.76 -8.84 12.11
C LYS A 266 25.25 -10.19 11.60
N LEU A 267 26.42 -10.23 10.98
CA LEU A 267 27.03 -11.46 10.50
C LEU A 267 27.46 -12.36 11.67
N ILE A 268 27.40 -13.67 11.47
CA ILE A 268 28.04 -14.64 12.39
C ILE A 268 29.56 -14.53 12.27
N GLN A 269 30.06 -14.44 11.03
CA GLN A 269 31.46 -14.25 10.71
C GLN A 269 31.67 -12.79 10.27
N PRO A 270 32.33 -11.93 11.08
CA PRO A 270 32.39 -10.50 10.84
C PRO A 270 32.99 -10.04 9.50
N ASN A 271 33.74 -10.91 8.82
CA ASN A 271 34.51 -10.59 7.62
C ASN A 271 34.00 -11.30 6.35
N GLU A 272 32.84 -11.97 6.41
CA GLU A 272 32.29 -12.74 5.29
C GLU A 272 31.08 -12.01 4.67
N TYR A 273 31.36 -11.03 3.81
CA TYR A 273 30.35 -10.07 3.32
C TYR A 273 29.54 -10.53 2.10
N ARG A 274 29.78 -11.75 1.59
CA ARG A 274 29.08 -12.25 0.40
C ARG A 274 27.57 -12.36 0.64
N LEU A 275 26.79 -12.25 -0.43
CA LEU A 275 25.37 -12.58 -0.36
C LEU A 275 25.22 -14.09 -0.06
N GLY A 276 24.26 -14.43 0.81
CA GLY A 276 24.07 -15.79 1.28
C GLY A 276 24.82 -16.15 2.56
N THR A 277 25.64 -15.26 3.12
CA THR A 277 26.33 -15.48 4.40
C THR A 277 25.33 -15.66 5.55
N PRO A 278 25.50 -16.65 6.44
CA PRO A 278 24.69 -16.80 7.64
C PRO A 278 24.69 -15.57 8.55
N VAL A 279 23.51 -15.19 9.05
CA VAL A 279 23.32 -14.02 9.91
C VAL A 279 22.95 -14.42 11.33
N ALA A 280 23.52 -13.73 12.32
CA ALA A 280 23.20 -13.94 13.73
C ALA A 280 21.84 -13.31 14.07
N LYS A 281 21.57 -12.12 13.53
CA LYS A 281 20.26 -11.45 13.61
C LYS A 281 20.14 -10.32 12.60
N LEU A 282 18.89 -9.95 12.32
CA LEU A 282 18.51 -8.72 11.63
C LEU A 282 18.83 -7.51 12.52
N LYS A 283 19.19 -6.37 11.91
CA LYS A 283 19.39 -5.08 12.57
C LYS A 283 18.61 -3.99 11.84
#